data_AF-A0A382G406-F1
#
_entry.id   AF-A0A382G406-F1
#
_cell.length_a   1.000
_cell.length_b   1.000
_cell.length_c   1.000
_cell.angle_alpha   90.00
_cell.angle_beta   90.00
_cell.angle_gamma   90.00
#
_symmetry.space_group_name_H-M   'P 1'
#
loop_
_entity.id
_entity.type
_entity.pdbx_description
1 polymer ?
#
loop_
_entity_poly.entity_id
_entity_poly.type
_entity_poly.pdbx_seq_one_letter_code
_entity_poly.pdbx_strand_id
1 'polypeptide(L)'
;MLIPRWLHPLLARSDHLRDRGQNRILVILNLGGGNDGLNTVIPFEDDEYYNLRPTIAIPQNELLTITETLGLHPAMAPLMDLWNDENMAI
;
A
#
# COMPACT_ATOMS: atom_id res chain seq x y z
N MET A 1 -9.58 -22.28 3.52
CA MET A 1 -9.14 -20.87 3.60
C MET A 1 -10.15 -20.02 2.84
N LEU A 2 -10.71 -18.97 3.44
CA LEU A 2 -11.65 -18.08 2.75
C LEU A 2 -10.85 -17.14 1.85
N ILE A 3 -11.08 -17.20 0.54
CA ILE A 3 -10.48 -16.26 -0.41
C ILE A 3 -11.39 -15.02 -0.46
N PRO A 4 -10.86 -13.79 -0.30
CA PRO A 4 -11.67 -12.60 -0.41
C PRO A 4 -12.35 -12.53 -1.78
N ARG A 5 -13.65 -12.19 -1.83
CA ARG A 5 -14.44 -12.16 -3.07
C ARG A 5 -13.83 -11.26 -4.15
N TRP A 6 -13.16 -10.19 -3.76
CA TRP A 6 -12.47 -9.29 -4.68
C TRP A 6 -11.32 -9.95 -5.45
N LEU A 7 -10.76 -11.07 -4.94
CA LEU A 7 -9.67 -11.80 -5.58
C LEU A 7 -10.16 -12.86 -6.59
N HIS A 8 -11.47 -13.16 -6.60
CA HIS A 8 -12.04 -14.16 -7.52
C HIS A 8 -11.76 -13.87 -9.01
N PRO A 9 -11.86 -12.61 -9.50
CA PRO A 9 -11.56 -12.31 -10.91
C PRO A 9 -10.09 -12.57 -11.29
N LEU A 10 -9.16 -12.37 -10.35
CA LEU A 10 -7.73 -12.64 -10.55
C LEU A 10 -7.47 -14.16 -10.64
N LEU A 11 -8.10 -14.94 -9.77
CA LEU A 11 -7.97 -16.40 -9.78
C LEU A 11 -8.59 -17.04 -11.03
N ALA A 12 -9.75 -16.55 -11.47
CA ALA A 12 -10.40 -17.00 -12.70
C ALA A 12 -9.57 -16.73 -13.96
N ARG A 13 -8.61 -15.79 -13.91
CA ARG A 13 -7.70 -15.44 -15.01
C ARG A 13 -6.29 -16.02 -14.85
N SER A 14 -6.04 -16.82 -13.82
CA SER A 14 -4.71 -17.31 -13.48
C SER A 14 -4.06 -18.15 -14.59
N ASP A 15 -4.85 -18.83 -15.42
CA ASP A 15 -4.33 -19.60 -16.56
C ASP A 15 -3.68 -18.71 -17.64
N HIS A 16 -4.15 -17.47 -17.81
CA HIS A 16 -3.51 -16.49 -18.71
C HIS A 16 -2.25 -15.84 -18.11
N LEU A 17 -2.06 -15.92 -16.79
CA LEU A 17 -0.85 -15.41 -16.12
C LEU A 17 0.32 -16.40 -16.21
N ARG A 18 0.03 -17.68 -16.46
CA ARG A 18 1.04 -18.76 -16.54
C ARG A 18 1.82 -18.80 -17.86
N ASP A 19 1.28 -18.22 -18.93
CA ASP A 19 1.74 -18.51 -20.31
C ASP A 19 2.72 -17.47 -20.92
N ARG A 20 3.60 -16.85 -20.13
CA ARG A 20 4.57 -15.85 -20.64
C ARG A 20 6.03 -16.26 -20.56
N GLY A 21 6.35 -17.55 -20.61
CA GLY A 21 7.74 -18.07 -20.65
C GLY A 21 8.63 -17.68 -19.47
N GLN A 22 8.07 -16.98 -18.47
CA GLN A 22 8.75 -16.50 -17.30
C GLN A 22 7.98 -17.00 -16.09
N ASN A 23 8.70 -17.72 -15.22
CA ASN A 23 8.17 -18.37 -14.03
C ASN A 23 7.88 -17.33 -12.93
N ARG A 24 6.99 -16.37 -13.22
CA ARG A 24 6.64 -15.27 -12.31
C ARG A 24 5.60 -15.75 -11.30
N ILE A 25 5.91 -15.58 -10.03
CA ILE A 25 5.02 -15.92 -8.91
C ILE A 25 4.43 -14.60 -8.39
N LEU A 26 3.11 -14.47 -8.42
CA LEU A 26 2.40 -13.39 -7.74
C LEU A 26 2.14 -13.81 -6.29
N VAL A 27 2.76 -13.11 -5.34
CA VAL A 27 2.50 -13.27 -3.91
C VAL A 27 1.57 -12.16 -3.46
N ILE A 28 0.43 -12.53 -2.87
CA ILE A 28 -0.56 -11.57 -2.35
C ILE A 28 -0.63 -11.73 -0.84
N LEU A 29 -0.33 -10.65 -0.12
CA LEU A 29 -0.46 -10.59 1.33
C LEU A 29 -1.75 -9.85 1.66
N ASN A 30 -2.77 -10.61 2.07
CA ASN A 30 -4.00 -10.01 2.59
C ASN A 30 -3.87 -9.80 4.10
N LEU A 31 -3.67 -8.55 4.51
CA LEU A 31 -3.63 -8.17 5.92
C LEU A 31 -5.06 -8.02 6.44
N GLY A 32 -5.68 -9.15 6.81
CA GLY A 32 -7.00 -9.16 7.42
C GLY A 32 -6.98 -8.55 8.82
N GLY A 33 -7.77 -7.50 9.06
CA GLY A 33 -7.83 -6.81 10.35
C GLY A 33 -7.78 -5.29 10.21
N GLY A 34 -7.03 -4.62 11.09
CA GLY A 34 -7.02 -3.17 11.29
C GLY A 34 -5.83 -2.43 10.69
N ASN A 35 -5.39 -2.79 9.48
CA ASN A 35 -4.49 -1.89 8.76
C ASN A 35 -5.23 -0.60 8.43
N ASP A 36 -4.73 0.53 8.90
CA ASP A 36 -5.29 1.84 8.61
C ASP A 36 -4.67 2.38 7.32
N GLY A 37 -5.43 2.31 6.23
CA GLY A 37 -4.95 2.71 4.91
C GLY A 37 -4.50 4.16 4.86
N LEU A 38 -5.19 5.06 5.55
CA LEU A 38 -4.85 6.49 5.58
C LEU A 38 -3.67 6.80 6.49
N ASN A 39 -3.25 5.88 7.37
CA ASN A 39 -1.97 5.98 8.07
C ASN A 39 -0.87 5.16 7.37
N THR A 40 -1.18 4.35 6.36
CA THR A 40 -0.18 3.68 5.51
C THR A 40 0.25 4.60 4.38
N VAL A 41 -0.72 5.17 3.66
CA VAL A 41 -0.55 6.15 2.59
C VAL A 41 -1.34 7.39 2.98
N ILE A 42 -0.61 8.43 3.38
CA ILE A 42 -1.14 9.60 4.09
C ILE A 42 -1.27 10.76 3.11
N PRO A 43 -2.49 11.28 2.87
CA PRO A 43 -2.73 12.48 2.08
C PRO A 43 -2.44 13.72 2.92
N PHE A 44 -1.17 14.05 3.10
CA PHE A 44 -0.74 15.02 4.12
C PHE A 44 -1.08 16.48 3.83
N GLU A 45 -1.50 16.79 2.60
CA GLU A 45 -2.02 18.11 2.20
C GLU A 45 -3.55 18.22 2.36
N ASP A 46 -4.22 17.13 2.76
CA ASP A 46 -5.65 17.15 3.02
C ASP A 46 -5.93 17.46 4.50
N ASP A 47 -6.40 18.67 4.79
CA ASP A 47 -6.78 19.09 6.14
C ASP A 47 -7.83 18.16 6.78
N GLU A 48 -8.69 17.52 5.99
CA GLU A 48 -9.71 16.60 6.49
C GLU A 48 -9.07 15.37 7.16
N TYR A 49 -7.89 14.93 6.69
CA TYR A 49 -7.13 13.85 7.35
C TYR A 49 -6.83 14.20 8.81
N TYR A 50 -6.28 15.38 9.08
CA TYR A 50 -5.95 15.78 10.45
C TYR A 50 -7.20 16.08 11.28
N ASN A 51 -8.19 16.76 10.70
CA ASN A 51 -9.43 17.14 11.38
C ASN A 51 -10.24 15.93 11.84
N LEU A 52 -10.32 14.88 11.00
CA LEU A 52 -11.05 13.66 11.33
C LEU A 52 -10.24 12.69 12.22
N ARG A 53 -8.93 12.91 12.36
CA ARG A 53 -8.01 11.96 13.04
C ARG A 53 -7.16 12.65 14.11
N PRO A 54 -7.74 13.45 15.03
CA PRO A 54 -6.97 14.28 15.96
C PRO A 54 -6.05 13.51 16.92
N THR A 55 -6.26 12.21 17.10
CA THR A 55 -5.48 11.36 18.00
C THR A 55 -4.48 10.44 17.30
N ILE A 56 -4.63 10.22 15.99
CA ILE A 56 -3.86 9.22 15.25
C ILE A 56 -3.26 9.74 13.94
N ALA A 57 -3.58 10.98 13.54
CA ALA A 57 -2.94 11.61 12.39
C ALA A 57 -1.43 11.73 12.62
N ILE A 58 -0.65 11.46 11.58
CA ILE A 58 0.81 11.58 11.63
C ILE A 58 1.20 12.97 11.13
N PRO A 59 1.99 13.75 11.91
CA PRO A 59 2.47 15.06 11.49
C PRO A 59 3.29 15.01 10.20
N GLN A 60 3.12 16.00 9.31
CA GLN A 60 3.80 16.06 8.02
C GLN A 60 5.34 15.93 8.11
N ASN A 61 5.95 16.46 9.17
CA ASN A 61 7.40 16.42 9.38
C ASN A 61 7.94 15.05 9.83
N GLU A 62 7.07 14.09 10.17
CA GLU A 62 7.43 12.71 10.49
C GLU A 62 7.25 11.77 9.29
N LEU A 63 6.56 12.22 8.25
CA LEU A 63 6.24 11.41 7.09
C LEU A 63 7.44 11.10 6.22
N LEU A 64 7.39 9.93 5.59
CA LEU A 64 8.26 9.62 4.47
C LEU A 64 7.59 10.12 3.20
N THR A 65 7.88 11.35 2.80
CA THR A 65 7.28 11.97 1.61
C THR A 65 7.65 11.18 0.35
N ILE A 66 6.64 10.75 -0.40
CA ILE A 66 6.81 9.99 -1.65
C ILE A 66 6.31 10.76 -2.88
N THR A 67 5.45 11.76 -2.69
CA THR A 67 5.03 12.74 -3.71
C THR A 67 4.83 14.12 -3.07
N GLU A 68 4.43 15.12 -3.86
CA GLU A 68 4.07 16.45 -3.35
C GLU A 68 2.86 16.44 -2.40
N THR A 69 2.05 15.37 -2.39
CA THR A 69 0.79 15.30 -1.62
C THR A 69 0.63 14.02 -0.79
N LEU A 70 1.51 13.02 -0.98
CA LEU A 70 1.42 11.72 -0.33
C LEU A 70 2.70 11.37 0.43
N GLY A 71 2.52 10.83 1.63
CA GLY A 71 3.60 10.32 2.47
C GLY A 71 3.30 8.91 2.97
N LEU A 72 4.34 8.15 3.30
CA LEU A 72 4.23 6.85 3.96
C LEU A 72 4.41 6.98 5.47
N HIS A 73 3.84 6.02 6.20
CA HIS A 73 4.04 5.88 7.63
C HIS A 73 5.55 5.83 7.97
N PRO A 74 6.04 6.49 9.04
CA PRO A 74 7.47 6.46 9.42
C PRO A 74 8.06 5.06 9.58
N ALA A 75 7.25 4.13 10.11
CA ALA A 75 7.61 2.71 10.24
C ALA A 75 7.91 1.99 8.91
N MET A 76 7.55 2.58 7.76
CA MET A 76 7.88 2.06 6.43
C MET A 76 9.26 2.51 5.94
N ALA A 77 10.07 3.17 6.77
CA ALA A 77 11.43 3.59 6.41
C ALA A 77 12.28 2.48 5.77
N PRO A 78 12.22 1.21 6.21
CA PRO A 78 12.96 0.12 5.56
C PRO A 78 12.55 -0.18 4.11
N LEU A 79 11.42 0.34 3.64
CA LEU A 79 10.91 0.17 2.28
C LEU A 79 11.32 1.33 1.35
N MET A 80 11.92 2.40 1.87
CA MET A 80 12.25 3.58 1.07
C MET A 80 13.29 3.29 -0.01
N ASP A 81 14.21 2.35 0.21
CA ASP A 81 15.15 1.94 -0.83
C ASP A 81 14.41 1.32 -2.03
N LEU A 82 13.42 0.45 -1.76
CA LEU A 82 12.59 -0.15 -2.81
C LEU A 82 11.72 0.89 -3.54
N TRP A 83 11.23 1.90 -2.82
CA TRP A 83 10.50 3.01 -3.41
C TRP A 83 11.41 3.82 -4.36
N ASN A 84 12.59 4.22 -3.88
CA ASN A 84 13.54 5.03 -4.64
C ASN A 84 14.09 4.28 -5.86
N ASP A 85 14.22 2.95 -5.76
CA ASP A 85 14.61 2.07 -6.86
C ASP A 85 13.46 1.74 -7.84
N GLU A 86 12.29 2.39 -7.69
CA GLU A 86 11.09 2.17 -8.52
C GLU A 86 10.55 0.72 -8.48
N ASN A 87 10.91 -0.04 -7.44
CA ASN A 87 10.46 -1.41 -7.22
C ASN A 87 9.14 -1.50 -6.43
N MET A 88 8.55 -0.35 -6.10
CA MET A 88 7.25 -0.22 -5.43
C MET A 88 6.32 0.71 -6.20
N ALA A 89 5.01 0.51 -6.04
CA ALA A 89 3.98 1.35 -6.61
C ALA A 89 2.76 1.43 -5.68
N ILE A 90 2.00 2.51 -5.79
CA ILE A 90 0.76 2.80 -5.04
C ILE A 90 -0.31 3.26 -6.02
#